data_AF-A0A8C7DT02-F1
#
_entry.id   AF-A0A8C7DT02-F1
#
_cell.length_a   1.000
_cell.length_b   1.000
_cell.length_c   1.000
_cell.angle_alpha   90.00
_cell.angle_beta   90.00
_cell.angle_gamma   90.00
#
_symmetry.space_group_name_H-M   'P 1'
#
loop_
_entity.id
_entity.type
_entity.pdbx_description
1 polymer ?
#
loop_
_entity_poly.entity_id
_entity_poly.type
_entity_poly.pdbx_seq_one_letter_code
_entity_poly.pdbx_strand_id
1 'polypeptide(L)' 'ICPQCEKRFSHQHHLKRHLKVHTGERPFACTHCGKRFSERSYLGIHQHKMHTAHV' A
#
# COMPACT_ATOMS: atom_id res chain seq x y z
N ILE A 1 17.31 -8.97 0.69
CA ILE A 1 17.78 -7.59 0.94
C ILE A 1 17.19 -6.69 -0.16
N CYS A 2 16.83 -5.45 0.14
CA CYS A 2 16.43 -4.47 -0.88
C CYS A 2 17.67 -3.95 -1.63
N PRO A 3 17.72 -4.01 -2.97
CA PRO A 3 18.88 -3.56 -3.73
C PRO A 3 19.06 -2.03 -3.73
N GLN A 4 18.06 -1.25 -3.30
CA GLN A 4 18.11 0.22 -3.36
C GLN A 4 18.39 0.89 -2.01
N CYS A 5 18.11 0.20 -0.89
CA CYS A 5 18.28 0.76 0.46
C CYS A 5 18.76 -0.25 1.51
N GLU A 6 19.23 -1.42 1.05
CA GLU A 6 19.83 -2.49 1.87
C GLU A 6 18.97 -3.07 3.00
N LYS A 7 17.71 -2.65 3.14
CA LYS A 7 16.78 -3.21 4.13
C LYS A 7 16.64 -4.73 3.98
N ARG A 8 16.74 -5.44 5.11
CA ARG A 8 16.53 -6.89 5.19
C ARG A 8 15.04 -7.20 5.43
N PHE A 9 14.58 -8.24 4.75
CA PHE A 9 13.24 -8.79 4.90
C PHE A 9 13.36 -10.29 5.10
N SER A 10 12.59 -10.83 6.04
CA SER A 10 12.53 -12.27 6.34
C SER A 10 11.78 -13.07 5.28
N HIS A 11 10.93 -12.42 4.49
CA HIS A 11 10.10 -13.07 3.48
C HIS A 11 10.16 -12.33 2.14
N GLN A 12 10.14 -13.08 1.04
CA GLN A 12 10.21 -12.53 -0.33
C GLN A 12 9.02 -11.61 -0.65
N HIS A 13 7.81 -11.96 -0.21
CA HIS A 13 6.62 -11.14 -0.45
C HIS A 13 6.68 -9.78 0.26
N HIS A 14 7.33 -9.70 1.43
CA HIS A 14 7.61 -8.44 2.11
C HIS A 14 8.59 -7.56 1.34
N LEU A 15 9.66 -8.16 0.80
CA LEU A 15 10.60 -7.46 -0.08
C LEU A 15 9.88 -6.95 -1.34
N LYS A 16 9.10 -7.79 -2.02
CA LYS A 16 8.36 -7.42 -3.23
C LYS A 16 7.39 -6.26 -2.98
N ARG A 17 6.67 -6.30 -1.85
CA ARG A 17 5.82 -5.18 -1.40
C ARG A 17 6.65 -3.92 -1.17
N HIS A 18 7.77 -4.04 -0.47
CA HIS A 18 8.63 -2.90 -0.16
C HIS A 18 9.17 -2.22 -1.43
N LEU A 19 9.50 -2.97 -2.48
CA LEU A 19 9.97 -2.39 -3.76
C LEU A 19 8.96 -1.39 -4.37
N LYS A 20 7.66 -1.53 -4.07
CA LYS A 20 6.65 -0.57 -4.51
C LYS A 20 6.89 0.85 -3.98
N VAL A 21 7.51 0.98 -2.79
CA VAL A 21 7.87 2.28 -2.21
C VAL A 21 8.86 3.03 -3.09
N HIS A 22 9.79 2.31 -3.70
CA HIS A 22 10.79 2.87 -4.60
C HIS A 22 10.21 3.24 -5.97
N THR A 23 9.34 2.39 -6.52
CA THR A 23 8.70 2.65 -7.80
C THR A 23 7.57 3.69 -7.73
N GLY A 24 7.08 3.99 -6.52
CA GLY A 24 5.86 4.78 -6.33
C GLY A 24 4.57 4.07 -6.76
N GLU A 25 4.62 2.78 -7.09
CA GLU A 25 3.46 2.02 -7.58
C GLU A 25 2.36 1.97 -6.51
N ARG A 26 1.22 2.58 -6.85
CA ARG A 26 0.02 2.60 -6.01
C ARG A 26 -1.18 2.18 -6.86
N PRO A 27 -1.36 0.88 -7.10
CA PRO A 27 -2.37 0.40 -8.04
C PRO A 27 -3.80 0.51 -7.48
N PHE A 28 -3.96 0.64 -6.17
CA PHE A 28 -5.27 0.66 -5.52
C PHE A 28 -5.74 2.10 -5.30
N ALA A 29 -6.80 2.52 -5.98
CA ALA A 29 -7.39 3.84 -5.81
C ALA A 29 -8.68 3.75 -4.97
N CYS A 30 -8.88 4.72 -4.08
CA CYS A 30 -10.14 4.91 -3.41
C CYS A 30 -11.17 5.48 -4.38
N THR A 31 -12.30 4.82 -4.51
CA THR A 31 -13.40 5.23 -5.39
C THR A 31 -14.10 6.51 -4.92
N HIS A 32 -14.06 6.83 -3.62
CA HIS A 32 -14.72 8.01 -3.08
C HIS A 32 -13.89 9.29 -3.21
N CYS A 33 -12.56 9.22 -3.02
CA CYS A 33 -11.70 10.42 -3.01
C CYS A 33 -10.49 10.35 -3.96
N GLY A 34 -10.33 9.28 -4.74
CA GLY A 34 -9.22 9.11 -5.69
C GLY A 34 -7.85 8.82 -5.06
N LYS A 35 -7.74 8.83 -3.72
CA LYS A 35 -6.47 8.58 -3.02
C LYS A 35 -5.92 7.18 -3.33
N ARG A 36 -4.63 7.10 -3.67
CA ARG A 36 -3.98 5.84 -4.10
C ARG A 36 -3.12 5.21 -3.00
N PHE A 37 -3.12 3.88 -2.96
CA PHE A 37 -2.43 3.04 -1.98
C PHE A 37 -1.62 1.95 -2.68
N SER A 38 -0.49 1.56 -2.08
CA SER A 38 0.38 0.47 -2.54
C SER A 38 -0.21 -0.92 -2.27
N GLU A 39 -1.16 -1.01 -1.33
CA GLU A 39 -1.78 -2.25 -0.86
C GLU A 39 -3.29 -2.11 -0.65
N ARG A 40 -4.00 -3.21 -0.93
CA ARG A 40 -5.46 -3.32 -0.75
C ARG A 40 -5.88 -3.19 0.72
N SER A 41 -5.11 -3.74 1.66
CA SER A 41 -5.40 -3.64 3.10
C SER A 41 -5.44 -2.19 3.57
N TYR A 42 -4.47 -1.37 3.14
CA TYR A 42 -4.45 0.05 3.46
C TYR A 42 -5.59 0.83 2.82
N LEU A 43 -5.97 0.50 1.58
CA LEU A 43 -7.18 1.05 0.96
C LEU A 43 -8.43 0.71 1.78
N GLY A 44 -8.60 -0.55 2.19
CA GLY A 44 -9.76 -0.99 2.96
C GLY A 44 -9.89 -0.28 4.31
N ILE A 45 -8.77 -0.15 5.04
CA ILE A 45 -8.73 0.63 6.29
C ILE A 45 -9.08 2.09 6.03
N HIS A 46 -8.54 2.69 4.96
CA HIS A 46 -8.85 4.06 4.59
C HIS A 46 -10.35 4.24 4.28
N GLN A 47 -10.93 3.38 3.45
CA GLN A 47 -12.36 3.43 3.12
C GLN A 47 -13.22 3.28 4.37
N HIS A 48 -12.90 2.31 5.23
CA HIS A 48 -13.60 2.10 6.49
C HIS A 48 -13.57 3.35 7.37
N LYS A 49 -12.39 3.93 7.59
CA LYS A 49 -12.21 5.06 8.50
C LYS A 49 -12.71 6.40 7.96
N MET A 50 -12.66 6.62 6.64
CA MET A 50 -12.87 7.94 6.04
C MET A 50 -14.18 8.04 5.25
N HIS A 51 -14.76 6.93 4.82
CA HIS A 51 -15.94 6.91 3.95
C HIS A 51 -17.07 6.01 4.45
N THR A 52 -16.86 5.28 5.55
CA THR A 52 -17.88 4.38 6.12
C THR A 52 -18.43 4.90 7.46
N ALA A 53 -18.20 6.18 7.78
CA ALA A 53 -18.97 6.84 8.82
C ALA A 53 -20.40 7.03 8.29
N HIS A 54 -21.34 6.28 8.86
CA HIS A 54 -22.76 6.10 8.49
C HIS A 54 -23.07 5.11 7.35
N VAL A 55 -23.46 3.90 7.76
CA VAL A 55 -24.75 3.30 7.33
C VAL A 55 -25.79 3.73 8.37
#